data_AF-Q9YHH8-F1
#
_entry.id   AF-Q9YHH8-F1
#
_cell.length_a   1.000
_cell.length_b   1.000
_cell.length_c   1.000
_cell.angle_alpha   90.00
_cell.angle_beta   90.00
_cell.angle_gamma   90.00
#
_symmetry.space_group_name_H-M   'P 1'
#
loop_
_entity.id
_entity.type
_entity.pdbx_description
1 polymer ?
#
loop_
_entity_poly.entity_id
_entity_poly.type
_entity_poly.pdbx_seq_one_letter_code
_entity_poly.pdbx_strand_id
1 'polypeptide(L)'
;ITKETGESLTINCVLRDSNCALSSTYWYRKKSGSTNEESISKGGRYVETVNSGSKSFSLRINDLTVEDSGTYRCNVLAVCQVTALNFPYDVYGGGTVVTVNPGIPLSPPIVSLLHSATEEQRANGFVQLVCLISG
;
A
#
# COMPACT_ATOMS: atom_id res chain seq x y z
N ILE A 1 -5.18 -5.41 -5.50
CA ILE A 1 -5.48 -4.51 -4.37
C ILE A 1 -5.12 -3.11 -4.80
N THR A 2 -6.03 -2.15 -4.64
CA THR A 2 -5.78 -0.75 -5.00
C THR A 2 -5.73 0.09 -3.74
N LYS A 3 -4.74 0.98 -3.65
CA LYS A 3 -4.47 1.88 -2.52
C LYS A 3 -4.05 3.24 -3.04
N GLU A 4 -4.14 4.25 -2.18
CA GLU A 4 -3.67 5.60 -2.45
C GLU A 4 -2.32 5.85 -1.74
N THR A 5 -1.53 6.80 -2.26
CA THR A 5 -0.29 7.25 -1.61
C THR A 5 -0.55 7.66 -0.15
N GLY A 6 0.36 7.30 0.75
CA GLY A 6 0.28 7.58 2.18
C GLY A 6 -0.56 6.58 2.97
N GLU A 7 -1.41 5.78 2.31
CA GLU A 7 -2.11 4.68 2.97
C GLU A 7 -1.14 3.58 3.42
N SER A 8 -1.66 2.65 4.23
CA SER A 8 -0.97 1.41 4.55
C SER A 8 -1.67 0.19 3.93
N LEU A 9 -0.88 -0.81 3.58
CA LEU A 9 -1.36 -2.10 3.09
C LEU A 9 -0.85 -3.21 4.00
N THR A 10 -1.67 -4.25 4.20
CA THR A 10 -1.24 -5.51 4.82
C THR A 10 -1.51 -6.66 3.87
N ILE A 11 -0.46 -7.41 3.54
CA ILE A 11 -0.51 -8.60 2.69
C ILE A 11 -0.37 -9.80 3.61
N ASN A 12 -1.33 -10.73 3.56
CA ASN A 12 -1.36 -11.90 4.43
C ASN A 12 -0.97 -13.16 3.66
N CYS A 13 -0.19 -14.04 4.30
CA CYS A 13 0.15 -15.35 3.81
C CYS A 13 -0.09 -16.42 4.88
N VAL A 14 -0.55 -17.59 4.44
CA VAL A 14 -0.88 -18.72 5.30
C VAL A 14 -0.37 -20.00 4.66
N LEU A 15 0.46 -20.74 5.39
CA LEU A 15 0.87 -22.09 5.01
C LEU A 15 -0.24 -23.07 5.41
N ARG A 16 -0.95 -23.60 4.41
CA ARG A 16 -2.11 -24.48 4.61
C ARG A 16 -1.75 -25.95 4.81
N ASP A 17 -0.53 -26.37 4.49
CA ASP A 17 -0.12 -27.76 4.65
C ASP A 17 -0.04 -28.13 6.14
N SER A 18 -0.81 -29.15 6.54
CA SER A 18 -0.87 -29.64 7.92
C SER A 18 0.42 -30.31 8.39
N ASN A 19 1.16 -30.92 7.48
CA ASN A 19 2.36 -31.70 7.77
C ASN A 19 3.61 -30.82 7.86
N CYS A 20 3.45 -29.52 7.59
CA CYS A 20 4.53 -28.55 7.55
C CYS A 20 4.42 -27.53 8.68
N ALA A 21 5.56 -27.25 9.31
CA ALA A 21 5.76 -26.14 10.22
C ALA A 21 6.38 -24.95 9.50
N LEU A 22 5.96 -23.73 9.87
CA LEU A 22 6.56 -22.49 9.39
C LEU A 22 7.91 -22.28 10.08
N SER A 23 9.01 -22.21 9.32
CA SER A 23 10.36 -21.97 9.87
C SER A 23 10.84 -20.55 9.61
N SER A 24 10.98 -20.15 8.33
CA SER A 24 11.44 -18.81 7.95
C SER A 24 10.55 -18.23 6.86
N THR A 25 10.40 -16.90 6.83
CA THR A 25 9.53 -16.20 5.89
C THR A 25 10.33 -15.21 5.05
N TYR A 26 9.94 -15.08 3.79
CA TYR A 26 10.59 -14.21 2.82
C TYR A 26 9.53 -13.49 2.00
N TRP A 27 9.87 -12.28 1.56
CA TRP A 27 8.99 -11.43 0.78
C TRP A 27 9.71 -10.96 -0.46
N TYR A 28 8.98 -10.96 -1.56
CA TYR A 28 9.47 -10.58 -2.86
C TYR A 28 8.50 -9.62 -3.53
N ARG A 29 9.03 -8.72 -4.35
CA ARG A 29 8.24 -7.82 -5.18
C ARG A 29 8.82 -7.76 -6.58
N LYS A 30 7.94 -7.95 -7.56
CA LYS A 30 8.18 -7.52 -8.93
C LYS A 30 7.49 -6.18 -9.14
N LYS A 31 8.26 -5.10 -9.28
CA LYS A 31 7.74 -3.75 -9.53
C LYS A 31 6.90 -3.72 -10.81
N SER A 32 5.92 -2.83 -10.88
CA SER A 32 5.16 -2.62 -12.11
C SER A 32 6.09 -2.25 -13.28
N GLY A 33 5.94 -2.90 -14.43
CA GLY A 33 6.82 -2.74 -15.59
C GLY A 33 8.18 -3.45 -15.51
N SER A 34 8.54 -4.08 -14.38
CA SER A 34 9.75 -4.89 -14.25
C SER A 34 9.52 -6.35 -14.63
N THR A 35 10.53 -6.97 -15.22
CA THR A 35 10.59 -8.44 -15.40
C THR A 35 11.21 -9.15 -14.20
N ASN A 36 12.01 -8.44 -13.41
CA ASN A 36 12.78 -8.99 -12.30
C ASN A 36 12.02 -8.88 -10.97
N GLU A 37 12.06 -9.96 -10.21
CA GLU A 37 11.57 -10.02 -8.84
C GLU A 37 12.72 -9.73 -7.86
N GLU A 38 12.47 -8.84 -6.89
CA GLU A 38 13.44 -8.37 -5.90
C GLU A 38 13.04 -8.86 -4.51
N SER A 39 14.00 -9.26 -3.67
CA SER A 39 13.73 -9.54 -2.25
C SER A 39 13.45 -8.25 -1.48
N ILE A 40 12.45 -8.28 -0.62
CA ILE A 40 12.12 -7.19 0.29
C ILE A 40 12.85 -7.41 1.61
N SER A 41 13.71 -6.46 1.97
CA SER A 41 14.30 -6.39 3.32
C SER A 41 13.24 -5.90 4.32
N LYS A 42 13.07 -6.66 5.41
CA LYS A 42 12.19 -6.30 6.51
C LYS A 42 12.80 -5.15 7.32
N GLY A 43 11.98 -4.23 7.82
CA GLY A 43 12.40 -3.04 8.55
C GLY A 43 11.97 -1.73 7.89
N GLY A 44 12.09 -0.62 8.64
CA GLY A 44 11.62 0.69 8.18
C GLY A 44 10.11 0.70 7.96
N ARG A 45 9.67 1.03 6.74
CA ARG A 45 8.24 1.03 6.35
C ARG A 45 7.64 -0.38 6.21
N TYR A 46 8.46 -1.42 6.13
CA TYR A 46 8.06 -2.81 5.92
C TYR A 46 8.08 -3.58 7.25
N VAL A 47 6.91 -3.82 7.83
CA VAL A 47 6.75 -4.48 9.13
C VAL A 47 6.19 -5.88 8.92
N GLU A 48 6.94 -6.90 9.30
CA GLU A 48 6.46 -8.27 9.29
C GLU A 48 5.85 -8.64 10.65
N THR A 49 4.78 -9.44 10.61
CA THR A 49 4.24 -10.13 11.78
C THR A 49 4.13 -11.62 11.45
N VAL A 50 4.67 -12.48 12.32
CA VAL A 50 4.67 -13.93 12.15
C VAL A 50 3.90 -14.58 13.30
N ASN A 51 2.98 -15.47 12.96
CA ASN A 51 2.30 -16.35 13.90
C ASN A 51 2.54 -17.80 13.47
N SER A 52 3.49 -18.45 14.15
CA SER A 52 3.86 -19.85 13.89
C SER A 52 2.73 -20.82 14.25
N GLY A 53 1.94 -20.53 15.28
CA GLY A 53 0.82 -21.37 15.72
C GLY A 53 -0.29 -21.49 14.67
N SER A 54 -0.67 -20.37 14.05
CA SER A 54 -1.61 -20.37 12.92
C SER A 54 -0.94 -20.53 11.55
N LYS A 55 0.39 -20.75 11.52
CA LYS A 55 1.22 -20.87 10.31
C LYS A 55 0.95 -19.73 9.32
N SER A 56 0.78 -18.52 9.85
CA SER A 56 0.44 -17.34 9.09
C SER A 56 1.40 -16.20 9.38
N PHE A 57 1.61 -15.36 8.38
CA PHE A 57 2.47 -14.21 8.50
C PHE A 57 1.98 -13.11 7.56
N SER A 58 2.32 -11.87 7.87
CA SER A 58 1.85 -10.72 7.11
C SER A 58 2.94 -9.68 6.95
N LEU A 59 2.96 -9.02 5.79
CA LEU A 59 3.76 -7.84 5.54
C LEU A 59 2.86 -6.62 5.53
N ARG A 60 3.08 -5.71 6.49
CA ARG A 60 2.50 -4.37 6.47
C ARG A 60 3.48 -3.41 5.83
N ILE A 61 3.02 -2.63 4.86
CA ILE A 61 3.75 -1.55 4.22
C ILE A 61 3.07 -0.25 4.63
N ASN A 62 3.79 0.60 5.35
CA ASN A 62 3.30 1.91 5.78
C ASN A 62 3.65 2.97 4.74
N ASP A 63 2.86 4.05 4.68
CA ASP A 63 3.16 5.24 3.86
C ASP A 63 3.46 4.90 2.39
N LEU A 64 2.51 4.20 1.74
CA LEU A 64 2.68 3.71 0.38
C LEU A 64 3.03 4.83 -0.61
N THR A 65 3.88 4.51 -1.59
CA THR A 65 4.16 5.39 -2.73
C THR A 65 3.77 4.69 -4.03
N VAL A 66 3.65 5.46 -5.12
CA VAL A 66 3.35 4.90 -6.45
C VAL A 66 4.37 3.84 -6.90
N GLU A 67 5.63 3.95 -6.44
CA GLU A 67 6.71 3.00 -6.70
C GLU A 67 6.52 1.66 -5.97
N ASP A 68 5.67 1.63 -4.95
CA ASP A 68 5.29 0.39 -4.26
C ASP A 68 4.30 -0.45 -5.10
N SER A 69 3.83 0.05 -6.26
CA SER A 69 3.02 -0.74 -7.19
C SER A 69 3.80 -1.91 -7.77
N GLY A 70 3.19 -3.09 -7.76
CA GLY A 70 3.81 -4.31 -8.26
C GLY A 70 3.08 -5.59 -7.85
N THR A 71 3.69 -6.73 -8.16
CA THR A 71 3.24 -8.03 -7.68
C THR A 71 4.09 -8.46 -6.50
N TYR A 72 3.46 -8.63 -5.35
CA TYR A 72 4.10 -9.09 -4.12
C TYR A 72 3.91 -10.59 -3.96
N ARG A 73 4.95 -11.30 -3.59
CA ARG A 73 4.92 -12.74 -3.35
C ARG A 73 5.58 -13.05 -2.02
N CYS A 74 4.95 -13.88 -1.21
CA CYS A 74 5.58 -14.47 -0.05
C CYS A 74 6.21 -15.80 -0.40
N ASN A 75 7.25 -16.16 0.33
CA ASN A 75 7.83 -17.50 0.37
C ASN A 75 8.02 -17.88 1.83
N VAL A 76 7.93 -19.17 2.08
CA VAL A 76 8.17 -19.75 3.40
C VAL A 76 9.11 -20.92 3.23
N LEU A 77 10.18 -20.93 4.03
CA LEU A 77 10.92 -22.14 4.31
C LEU A 77 10.09 -22.91 5.34
N ALA A 78 9.49 -24.01 4.89
CA ALA A 78 8.68 -24.90 5.70
C ALA A 78 9.48 -26.14 6.06
N VAL A 79 9.30 -26.67 7.27
CA VAL A 79 9.83 -27.98 7.65
C VAL A 79 8.68 -28.95 7.65
N CYS A 80 8.67 -29.86 6.69
CA CYS A 80 7.58 -30.81 6.49
C CYS A 80 8.00 -32.20 6.91
N GLN A 81 7.09 -32.90 7.59
CA GLN A 81 7.26 -34.30 7.90
C GLN A 81 6.88 -35.14 6.68
N VAL A 82 7.87 -35.83 6.11
CA VAL A 82 7.65 -36.82 5.05
C VAL A 82 8.11 -38.15 5.64
N THR A 83 7.17 -38.99 6.05
CA THR A 83 7.41 -40.24 6.80
C THR A 83 7.99 -40.00 8.22
N ALA A 84 9.14 -40.59 8.55
CA ALA A 84 9.81 -40.47 9.85
C ALA A 84 10.85 -39.33 9.90
N LEU A 85 10.99 -38.55 8.83
CA LEU A 85 12.03 -37.52 8.69
C LEU A 85 11.40 -36.15 8.42
N ASN A 86 12.09 -35.10 8.86
CA ASN A 86 11.73 -33.71 8.64
C ASN A 86 12.64 -33.13 7.55
N PHE A 87 12.03 -32.57 6.50
CA PHE A 87 12.77 -31.97 5.39
C PHE A 87 12.38 -30.50 5.19
N PRO A 88 13.36 -29.61 4.92
CA PRO A 88 13.09 -28.23 4.56
C PRO A 88 12.60 -28.12 3.11
N TYR A 89 11.57 -27.30 2.88
CA TYR A 89 10.99 -27.01 1.57
C TYR A 89 10.72 -25.52 1.41
N ASP A 90 11.02 -24.99 0.22
CA ASP A 90 10.58 -23.66 -0.18
C ASP A 90 9.18 -23.71 -0.78
N VAL A 91 8.26 -22.98 -0.17
CA VAL A 91 6.87 -22.86 -0.64
C VAL A 91 6.60 -21.41 -1.03
N TYR A 92 6.26 -21.19 -2.29
CA TYR A 92 5.96 -19.86 -2.83
C TYR A 92 4.45 -19.62 -2.89
N GLY A 93 4.03 -18.42 -2.50
CA GLY A 93 2.66 -17.96 -2.69
C GLY A 93 2.36 -17.63 -4.16
N GLY A 94 1.07 -17.62 -4.53
CA GLY A 94 0.63 -17.24 -5.88
C GLY A 94 0.96 -15.80 -6.26
N GLY A 95 1.09 -14.92 -5.26
CA GLY A 95 1.37 -13.50 -5.43
C GLY A 95 0.09 -12.64 -5.38
N THR A 96 0.26 -11.36 -5.13
CA THR A 96 -0.82 -10.36 -5.02
C THR A 96 -0.42 -9.11 -5.78
N VAL A 97 -1.25 -8.71 -6.74
CA VAL A 97 -1.05 -7.46 -7.49
C VAL A 97 -1.53 -6.29 -6.65
N VAL A 98 -0.67 -5.29 -6.48
CA VAL A 98 -0.88 -4.06 -5.74
C VAL A 98 -0.71 -2.89 -6.69
N THR A 99 -1.68 -1.99 -6.70
CA THR A 99 -1.65 -0.73 -7.44
C THR A 99 -1.77 0.40 -6.43
N VAL A 100 -0.81 1.33 -6.44
CA VAL A 100 -0.83 2.54 -5.62
C VAL A 100 -1.04 3.72 -6.55
N ASN A 101 -2.18 4.38 -6.40
CA ASN A 101 -2.50 5.59 -7.15
C ASN A 101 -1.84 6.80 -6.46
N PRO A 102 -1.39 7.80 -7.23
CA PRO A 102 -1.04 9.08 -6.66
C PRO A 102 -2.32 9.66 -6.04
N GLY A 103 -2.29 9.92 -4.73
CA GLY A 103 -3.41 10.56 -4.07
C GLY A 103 -3.80 11.85 -4.81
N ILE A 104 -5.10 12.14 -4.86
CA ILE A 104 -5.59 13.38 -5.47
C ILE A 104 -4.82 14.53 -4.80
N PRO A 105 -4.07 15.37 -5.54
CA PRO A 105 -3.51 16.56 -4.95
C PRO A 105 -4.72 17.36 -4.45
N LEU A 106 -4.83 17.54 -3.13
CA LEU A 106 -5.78 18.49 -2.56
C LEU A 106 -5.47 19.83 -3.25
N SER A 107 -6.32 20.21 -4.20
CA SER A 107 -6.16 21.48 -4.88
C SER A 107 -6.23 22.53 -3.79
N PRO A 108 -5.26 23.44 -3.66
CA PRO A 108 -5.38 24.54 -2.71
C PRO A 108 -6.70 25.25 -2.99
N PRO A 109 -7.52 25.56 -1.97
CA PRO A 109 -8.74 26.32 -2.19
C PRO A 109 -8.36 27.63 -2.91
N ILE A 110 -8.95 27.86 -4.08
CA ILE A 110 -8.68 29.07 -4.84
C ILE A 110 -9.50 30.19 -4.21
N VAL A 111 -8.83 31.12 -3.55
CA VAL A 111 -9.46 32.35 -3.04
C VAL A 111 -9.49 33.37 -4.17
N SER A 112 -10.69 33.64 -4.71
CA SER A 112 -10.90 34.68 -5.72
C SER A 112 -11.66 35.86 -5.14
N LEU A 113 -11.11 37.07 -5.26
CA LEU A 113 -11.80 38.31 -4.93
C LEU A 113 -12.62 38.76 -6.16
N LEU A 114 -13.94 38.71 -6.06
CA LEU A 114 -14.82 39.29 -7.08
C LEU A 114 -15.21 40.71 -6.68
N HIS A 115 -14.86 41.67 -7.53
CA HIS A 115 -15.32 43.05 -7.40
C HIS A 115 -16.67 43.16 -8.12
N SER A 116 -17.76 43.27 -7.37
CA SER A 116 -19.05 43.68 -7.91
C SER A 116 -19.20 45.18 -7.67
N ALA A 117 -18.92 45.97 -8.70
CA ALA A 117 -19.37 47.34 -8.77
C ALA A 117 -20.21 47.44 -10.05
N THR A 118 -21.53 47.32 -9.91
CA THR A 118 -22.44 47.80 -10.96
C THR A 118 -22.39 49.33 -10.97
N GLU A 119 -22.56 49.96 -12.14
CA GLU A 119 -22.53 51.44 -12.26
C GLU A 119 -23.52 52.13 -11.29
N GLU A 120 -24.64 51.49 -10.96
CA GLU A 120 -25.62 51.94 -9.95
C GLU A 120 -25.07 51.94 -8.51
N GLN A 121 -24.21 51.00 -8.13
CA GLN A 121 -23.62 50.96 -6.78
C GLN A 121 -22.53 52.02 -6.60
N ARG A 122 -21.85 52.39 -7.69
CA ARG A 122 -20.80 53.42 -7.69
C ARG A 122 -21.35 54.81 -7.34
N ALA A 123 -22.63 55.07 -7.67
CA ALA A 123 -23.34 56.30 -7.30
C ALA A 123 -23.75 56.35 -5.81
N ASN A 124 -23.83 55.19 -5.14
CA ASN A 124 -24.31 55.09 -3.75
C ASN A 124 -23.19 55.00 -2.70
N GLY A 125 -21.91 54.98 -3.12
CA GLY A 125 -20.76 55.03 -2.21
C GLY A 125 -20.42 53.73 -1.47
N PHE A 126 -21.11 52.62 -1.76
CA PHE A 126 -20.86 51.32 -1.14
C PHE A 126 -20.42 50.29 -2.19
N VAL A 127 -19.30 49.60 -1.93
CA VAL A 127 -18.77 48.51 -2.77
C VAL A 127 -18.94 47.19 -2.01
N GLN A 128 -19.50 46.17 -2.66
CA GLN A 128 -19.65 44.84 -2.08
C GLN A 128 -18.55 43.92 -2.60
N LEU A 129 -17.77 43.37 -1.66
CA LEU A 129 -16.76 42.34 -1.94
C LEU A 129 -17.37 40.96 -1.68
N VAL A 130 -17.30 40.07 -2.66
CA VAL A 130 -17.73 38.68 -2.51
C VAL A 130 -16.51 37.78 -2.53
N CYS A 131 -16.35 36.99 -1.48
CA CYS A 131 -15.36 35.93 -1.40
C CYS A 131 -16.03 34.60 -1.72
N LEU A 132 -15.55 33.91 -2.76
CA LEU A 132 -15.97 32.55 -3.08
C LEU A 132 -14.86 31.58 -2.67
N ILE A 133 -15.25 30.52 -1.95
CA ILE A 133 -14.37 29.41 -1.59
C ILE A 133 -14.89 28.19 -2.34
N SER A 134 -14.13 27.72 -3.33
CA SER A 134 -14.42 26.48 -4.08
C SER A 134 -13.40 25.41 -3.71
N GLY A 135 -13.90 24.21 -3.42
CA GLY A 135 -13.13 22.99 -3.14
C GLY A 135 -13.33 21.92 -4.20
#